data_AF-A0A6V7HV59-F1
#
_entry.id   AF-A0A6V7HV59-F1
#
_cell.length_a   1.000
_cell.length_b   1.000
_cell.length_c   1.000
_cell.angle_alpha   90.00
_cell.angle_beta   90.00
_cell.angle_gamma   90.00
#
_symmetry.space_group_name_H-M   'P 1'
#
loop_
_entity.id
_entity.type
_entity.pdbx_description
1 polymer ?
#
loop_
_entity_poly.entity_id
_entity_poly.type
_entity_poly.pdbx_seq_one_letter_code
_entity_poly.pdbx_strand_id
1 'polypeptide(L)'
;MNRLDALPRGFGAFPVLEVLDLTYNNLSEKNLPGNFFMMETLRALYLADNDFEYLPKEIGQLKNLQILVLRENDLIELPKEIGDLARLRELHIQGNRLTVLPPEIGNLDLVSNKAVFRMEFNPWVTPIGDQLQVGISHVMDYIRSETYR
;
A
#
# COMPACT_ATOMS: atom_id res chain seq x y z
N MET A 1 6.64 15.56 16.17
CA MET A 1 7.02 14.42 15.31
C MET A 1 7.35 13.27 16.22
N ASN A 2 6.69 12.12 16.03
CA ASN A 2 7.11 10.90 16.68
C ASN A 2 8.38 10.38 15.95
N ARG A 3 9.18 9.57 16.62
CA ARG A 3 10.42 9.00 16.07
C ARG A 3 10.48 7.52 16.41
N LEU A 4 9.34 6.84 16.31
CA LEU A 4 9.24 5.44 16.65
C LEU A 4 10.04 4.66 15.61
N ASP A 5 11.05 3.95 16.08
CA ASP A 5 11.89 3.04 15.30
C ASP A 5 11.44 1.58 15.48
N ALA A 6 10.56 1.29 16.45
CA ALA A 6 9.96 -0.02 16.65
C ALA A 6 8.59 0.05 17.32
N LEU A 7 7.75 -0.95 17.04
CA LEU A 7 6.49 -1.17 17.75
C LEU A 7 6.66 -2.31 18.78
N PRO A 8 5.98 -2.23 19.94
CA PRO A 8 6.10 -3.25 20.98
C PRO A 8 5.57 -4.60 20.50
N ARG A 9 6.18 -5.69 21.00
CA ARG A 9 5.67 -7.05 20.78
C ARG A 9 4.24 -7.13 21.32
N GLY A 10 3.30 -7.54 20.49
CA GLY A 10 1.87 -7.60 20.85
C GLY A 10 1.03 -6.43 20.35
N PHE A 11 1.61 -5.43 19.68
CA PHE A 11 0.84 -4.33 19.08
C PHE A 11 -0.27 -4.82 18.13
N GLY A 12 -0.05 -5.95 17.44
CA GLY A 12 -1.05 -6.63 16.61
C GLY A 12 -2.26 -7.23 17.34
N ALA A 13 -2.30 -7.21 18.68
CA ALA A 13 -3.32 -7.92 19.46
C ALA A 13 -4.51 -7.03 19.88
N PHE A 14 -4.62 -5.79 19.40
CA PHE A 14 -5.76 -4.93 19.73
C PHE A 14 -7.02 -5.40 18.99
N PRO A 15 -8.02 -5.97 19.68
CA PRO A 15 -9.13 -6.66 19.02
C PRO A 15 -10.10 -5.71 18.32
N VAL A 16 -10.08 -4.42 18.65
CA VAL A 16 -11.07 -3.42 18.20
C VAL A 16 -10.44 -2.27 17.42
N LEU A 17 -9.15 -2.36 17.07
CA LEU A 17 -8.46 -1.28 16.39
C LEU A 17 -8.89 -1.20 14.92
N GLU A 18 -9.69 -0.19 14.59
CA GLU A 18 -10.15 0.03 13.20
C GLU A 18 -9.24 1.00 12.42
N VAL A 19 -8.61 1.94 13.09
CA VAL A 19 -7.78 2.98 12.48
C VAL A 19 -6.45 3.03 13.21
N LEU A 20 -5.37 2.90 12.45
CA LEU A 20 -4.00 2.97 12.94
C LEU A 20 -3.22 4.00 12.12
N ASP A 21 -2.81 5.06 12.79
CA ASP A 21 -1.95 6.09 12.20
C ASP A 21 -0.57 6.02 12.83
N LEU A 22 0.41 5.70 11.98
CA LEU A 22 1.84 5.62 12.29
C LEU A 22 2.64 6.56 11.37
N THR A 23 1.99 7.59 10.82
CA THR A 23 2.62 8.58 9.95
C THR A 23 3.70 9.36 10.70
N TYR A 24 4.75 9.78 9.99
CA TYR A 24 5.88 10.55 10.56
C TYR A 24 6.59 9.79 11.68
N ASN A 25 7.14 8.62 11.35
CA ASN A 25 7.98 7.80 12.23
C ASN A 25 9.23 7.31 11.47
N ASN A 26 10.01 6.43 12.11
CA ASN A 26 11.20 5.80 11.54
C ASN A 26 11.00 4.29 11.44
N LEU A 27 9.76 3.87 11.14
CA LEU A 27 9.43 2.45 11.02
C LEU A 27 9.93 1.93 9.68
N SER A 28 10.44 0.70 9.70
CA SER A 28 10.73 -0.09 8.51
C SER A 28 10.10 -1.47 8.65
N GLU A 29 10.12 -2.26 7.58
CA GLU A 29 9.63 -3.64 7.56
C GLU A 29 10.32 -4.53 8.61
N LYS A 30 11.55 -4.20 9.00
CA LYS A 30 12.34 -4.94 10.00
C LYS A 30 11.83 -4.71 11.43
N ASN A 31 11.07 -3.65 11.64
CA ASN A 31 10.66 -3.17 12.96
C ASN A 31 9.17 -3.42 13.25
N LEU A 32 8.44 -4.03 12.31
CA LEU A 32 7.07 -4.47 12.52
C LEU A 32 7.05 -5.80 13.29
N PRO A 33 6.22 -5.94 14.34
CA PRO A 33 6.06 -7.21 15.04
C PRO A 33 5.38 -8.23 14.13
N GLY A 34 5.74 -9.52 14.25
CA GLY A 34 5.20 -10.56 13.36
C GLY A 34 3.68 -10.72 13.38
N ASN A 35 2.99 -10.22 14.42
CA ASN A 35 1.53 -10.23 14.50
C ASN A 35 0.88 -8.92 14.00
N PHE A 36 1.64 -7.97 13.47
CA PHE A 36 1.13 -6.67 13.03
C PHE A 36 -0.01 -6.80 12.02
N PHE A 37 0.10 -7.74 11.08
CA PHE A 37 -0.90 -7.97 10.04
C PHE A 37 -2.03 -8.92 10.44
N MET A 38 -2.09 -9.34 11.71
CA MET A 38 -3.16 -10.19 12.25
C MET A 38 -4.35 -9.36 12.79
N MET A 39 -4.34 -8.03 12.64
CA MET A 39 -5.42 -7.15 13.09
C MET A 39 -6.64 -7.26 12.18
N GLU A 40 -7.52 -8.22 12.47
CA GLU A 40 -8.71 -8.47 11.63
C GLU A 40 -9.67 -7.28 11.57
N THR A 41 -9.71 -6.41 12.57
CA THR A 41 -10.64 -5.26 12.61
C THR A 41 -10.12 -4.01 11.89
N LEU A 42 -8.87 -4.00 11.44
CA LEU A 42 -8.26 -2.81 10.87
C LEU A 42 -8.86 -2.45 9.51
N ARG A 43 -9.26 -1.19 9.38
CA ARG A 43 -9.91 -0.58 8.20
C ARG A 43 -9.06 0.51 7.57
N ALA A 44 -8.27 1.23 8.35
CA ALA A 44 -7.39 2.27 7.84
C ALA A 44 -6.01 2.15 8.47
N LEU A 45 -4.98 2.10 7.63
CA LEU A 45 -3.59 2.02 8.01
C LEU A 45 -2.81 3.14 7.34
N TYR A 46 -2.24 4.04 8.15
CA TYR A 46 -1.39 5.13 7.69
C TYR A 46 0.05 4.86 8.13
N LEU A 47 0.93 4.72 7.14
CA LEU A 47 2.37 4.47 7.27
C LEU A 47 3.16 5.52 6.47
N ALA A 48 2.56 6.66 6.17
CA ALA A 48 3.23 7.71 5.39
C ALA A 48 4.45 8.29 6.13
N ASP A 49 5.42 8.83 5.38
CA ASP A 49 6.61 9.46 5.97
C ASP A 49 7.32 8.52 6.97
N ASN A 50 7.77 7.36 6.47
CA ASN A 50 8.52 6.32 7.18
C ASN A 50 9.66 5.78 6.28
N ASP A 51 10.38 4.75 6.75
CA ASP A 51 11.57 4.19 6.10
C ASP A 51 11.30 2.79 5.47
N PHE A 52 10.10 2.55 4.94
CA PHE A 52 9.76 1.25 4.33
C PHE A 52 10.39 1.11 2.93
N GLU A 53 11.24 0.10 2.74
CA GLU A 53 11.76 -0.30 1.41
C GLU A 53 10.90 -1.38 0.75
N TYR A 54 10.25 -2.22 1.58
CA TYR A 54 9.38 -3.30 1.16
C TYR A 54 8.14 -3.37 2.06
N LEU A 55 7.02 -3.82 1.50
CA LEU A 55 5.85 -4.18 2.30
C LEU A 55 5.77 -5.71 2.43
N PRO A 56 5.69 -6.27 3.65
CA PRO A 56 5.59 -7.71 3.85
C PRO A 56 4.33 -8.30 3.18
N LYS A 57 4.46 -9.50 2.62
CA LYS A 57 3.34 -10.24 1.98
C LYS A 57 2.15 -10.45 2.92
N GLU A 58 2.41 -10.45 4.23
CA GLU A 58 1.41 -10.58 5.28
C GLU A 58 0.39 -9.43 5.25
N ILE A 59 0.65 -8.32 4.56
CA ILE A 59 -0.36 -7.27 4.30
C ILE A 59 -1.67 -7.85 3.78
N GLY A 60 -1.61 -8.90 2.94
CA GLY A 60 -2.80 -9.57 2.39
C GLY A 60 -3.69 -10.22 3.45
N GLN A 61 -3.25 -10.34 4.70
CA GLN A 61 -4.06 -10.83 5.83
C GLN A 61 -5.05 -9.78 6.34
N LEU A 62 -4.83 -8.49 6.09
CA LEU A 62 -5.73 -7.40 6.49
C LEU A 62 -6.97 -7.30 5.58
N LYS A 63 -7.79 -8.36 5.54
CA LYS A 63 -8.95 -8.49 4.62
C LYS A 63 -10.01 -7.39 4.77
N ASN A 64 -10.01 -6.67 5.90
CA ASN A 64 -10.95 -5.60 6.21
C ASN A 64 -10.42 -4.19 5.88
N LEU A 65 -9.18 -4.08 5.40
CA LEU A 65 -8.55 -2.81 5.10
C LEU A 65 -9.24 -2.13 3.91
N GLN A 66 -9.57 -0.85 4.10
CA GLN A 66 -10.23 0.01 3.13
C GLN A 66 -9.32 1.16 2.70
N ILE A 67 -8.47 1.63 3.60
CA ILE A 67 -7.54 2.74 3.38
C ILE A 67 -6.12 2.26 3.73
N LEU A 68 -5.20 2.40 2.79
CA LEU A 68 -3.77 2.14 2.97
C LEU A 68 -2.96 3.33 2.45
N VAL A 69 -2.23 3.98 3.34
CA VAL A 69 -1.39 5.13 3.00
C VAL A 69 0.07 4.79 3.27
N LEU A 70 0.86 4.77 2.19
CA LEU A 70 2.29 4.42 2.14
C LEU A 70 3.11 5.53 1.45
N ARG A 71 2.55 6.73 1.29
CA ARG A 71 3.24 7.83 0.62
C ARG A 71 4.54 8.23 1.34
N GLU A 72 5.47 8.83 0.61
CA GLU A 72 6.74 9.34 1.18
C GLU A 72 7.46 8.24 1.99
N ASN A 73 7.73 7.12 1.32
CA ASN A 73 8.55 6.02 1.80
C ASN A 73 9.60 5.70 0.72
N ASP A 74 10.38 4.64 0.90
CA ASP A 74 11.39 4.21 -0.06
C ASP A 74 11.00 2.91 -0.79
N LEU A 75 9.69 2.63 -0.94
CA LEU A 75 9.20 1.36 -1.49
C LEU A 75 9.73 1.14 -2.92
N ILE A 76 10.38 0.00 -3.12
CA ILE A 76 10.94 -0.40 -4.43
C ILE A 76 9.95 -1.28 -5.21
N GLU A 77 9.15 -2.07 -4.49
CA GLU A 77 8.09 -2.92 -5.03
C GLU A 77 6.90 -3.04 -4.06
N LEU A 78 5.74 -3.42 -4.60
CA LEU A 78 4.60 -3.85 -3.80
C LEU A 78 4.45 -5.38 -3.88
N PRO A 79 4.12 -6.06 -2.78
CA PRO A 79 3.85 -7.50 -2.79
C PRO A 79 2.60 -7.79 -3.62
N LYS A 80 2.57 -8.94 -4.31
CA LYS A 80 1.38 -9.41 -5.05
C LYS A 80 0.15 -9.56 -4.16
N GLU A 81 0.36 -9.83 -2.88
CA GLU A 81 -0.67 -9.95 -1.84
C GLU A 81 -1.40 -8.62 -1.59
N ILE A 82 -0.98 -7.50 -2.19
CA ILE A 82 -1.81 -6.28 -2.24
C ILE A 82 -3.15 -6.54 -2.93
N GLY A 83 -3.17 -7.42 -3.95
CA GLY A 83 -4.38 -7.80 -4.68
C GLY A 83 -5.39 -8.60 -3.86
N ASP A 84 -4.97 -9.11 -2.69
CA ASP A 84 -5.85 -9.82 -1.76
C ASP A 84 -6.72 -8.89 -0.90
N LEU A 85 -6.43 -7.58 -0.90
CA LEU A 85 -7.14 -6.57 -0.14
C LEU A 85 -8.45 -6.18 -0.84
N ALA A 86 -9.37 -7.12 -1.02
CA ALA A 86 -10.60 -6.94 -1.80
C ALA A 86 -11.53 -5.80 -1.34
N ARG A 87 -11.32 -5.25 -0.13
CA ARG A 87 -12.07 -4.11 0.42
C ARG A 87 -11.35 -2.77 0.29
N LEU A 88 -10.11 -2.76 -0.22
CA LEU A 88 -9.32 -1.56 -0.39
C LEU A 88 -9.98 -0.63 -1.42
N ARG A 89 -10.17 0.62 -1.02
CA ARG A 89 -10.75 1.68 -1.85
C ARG A 89 -9.81 2.86 -1.97
N GLU A 90 -8.95 3.05 -0.99
CA GLU A 90 -8.01 4.17 -0.97
C GLU A 90 -6.59 3.64 -0.80
N LEU A 91 -5.76 3.90 -1.81
CA LEU A 91 -4.36 3.51 -1.85
C LEU A 91 -3.50 4.73 -2.21
N HIS A 92 -2.57 5.07 -1.32
CA HIS A 92 -1.61 6.16 -1.55
C HIS A 92 -0.20 5.60 -1.52
N ILE A 93 0.47 5.60 -2.66
CA ILE A 93 1.85 5.11 -2.83
C ILE A 93 2.75 6.19 -3.45
N GLN A 94 2.30 7.44 -3.50
CA GLN A 94 3.05 8.54 -4.09
C GLN A 94 4.34 8.86 -3.31
N GLY A 95 5.38 9.32 -4.00
CA GLY A 95 6.66 9.64 -3.33
C GLY A 95 7.38 8.39 -2.84
N ASN A 96 7.46 7.36 -3.68
CA ASN A 96 8.22 6.13 -3.44
C ASN A 96 9.20 5.89 -4.61
N ARG A 97 9.85 4.72 -4.63
CA ARG A 97 10.81 4.32 -5.67
C ARG A 97 10.25 3.21 -6.58
N LEU A 98 8.92 3.13 -6.69
CA LEU A 98 8.24 2.11 -7.48
C LEU A 98 8.47 2.35 -8.97
N THR A 99 8.88 1.30 -9.67
CA THR A 99 9.07 1.33 -11.13
C THR A 99 7.94 0.61 -11.87
N VAL A 100 7.34 -0.38 -11.22
CA VAL A 100 6.24 -1.23 -11.71
C VAL A 100 5.25 -1.54 -10.59
N LEU A 101 4.06 -2.02 -10.95
CA LEU A 101 3.04 -2.52 -10.02
C LEU A 101 2.84 -4.03 -10.20
N PRO A 102 2.55 -4.81 -9.15
CA PRO A 102 2.20 -6.22 -9.32
C PRO A 102 0.90 -6.34 -10.13
N PRO A 103 0.79 -7.27 -11.11
CA PRO A 103 -0.44 -7.47 -11.90
C PRO A 103 -1.70 -7.69 -11.05
N GLU A 104 -1.53 -8.24 -9.85
CA GLU A 104 -2.59 -8.50 -8.87
C GLU A 104 -3.27 -7.24 -8.37
N ILE A 105 -2.64 -6.06 -8.46
CA ILE A 105 -3.32 -4.78 -8.16
C ILE A 105 -4.53 -4.58 -9.07
N GLY A 106 -4.50 -5.16 -10.28
CA GLY A 106 -5.61 -5.14 -11.23
C GLY A 106 -6.90 -5.80 -10.70
N ASN A 107 -6.81 -6.63 -9.66
CA ASN A 107 -7.97 -7.26 -9.01
C ASN A 107 -8.75 -6.28 -8.12
N LEU A 108 -8.15 -5.13 -7.76
CA LEU A 108 -8.76 -4.14 -6.89
C LEU A 108 -9.64 -3.16 -7.69
N ASP A 109 -10.72 -2.69 -7.07
CA ASP A 109 -11.56 -1.62 -7.62
C ASP A 109 -11.03 -0.23 -7.20
N LEU A 110 -9.93 0.18 -7.85
CA LEU A 110 -9.26 1.47 -7.60
C LEU A 110 -9.65 2.59 -8.58
N VAL A 111 -10.62 2.32 -9.47
CA VAL A 111 -11.04 3.26 -10.54
C VAL A 111 -12.48 3.73 -10.39
N SER A 112 -13.26 3.12 -9.48
CA SER A 112 -14.63 3.57 -9.23
C SER A 112 -14.63 4.97 -8.60
N ASN A 113 -15.78 5.66 -8.71
CA ASN A 113 -15.98 6.98 -8.12
C ASN A 113 -15.90 7.02 -6.59
N LYS A 114 -15.82 5.85 -5.93
CA LYS A 114 -15.67 5.69 -4.48
C LYS A 114 -14.25 5.31 -4.09
N ALA A 115 -13.35 5.20 -5.06
CA ALA A 115 -11.97 4.82 -4.86
C ALA A 115 -11.02 6.01 -5.12
N VAL A 116 -9.88 5.99 -4.45
CA VAL A 116 -8.81 6.97 -4.59
C VAL A 116 -7.50 6.21 -4.73
N PHE A 117 -6.82 6.38 -5.85
CA PHE A 117 -5.50 5.80 -6.05
C PHE A 117 -4.51 6.90 -6.43
N ARG A 118 -3.52 7.11 -5.56
CA ARG A 118 -2.43 8.08 -5.73
C ARG A 118 -1.13 7.32 -5.89
N MET A 119 -0.45 7.57 -7.00
CA MET A 119 0.78 6.89 -7.39
C MET A 119 1.79 7.82 -8.04
N GLU A 120 1.57 9.13 -7.96
CA GLU A 120 2.45 10.16 -8.51
C GLU A 120 3.83 10.13 -7.83
N PHE A 121 4.82 10.85 -8.37
CA PHE A 121 6.17 10.96 -7.77
C PHE A 121 6.86 9.62 -7.50
N ASN A 122 6.75 8.70 -8.45
CA ASN A 122 7.48 7.44 -8.50
C ASN A 122 8.23 7.34 -9.84
N PRO A 123 9.40 6.67 -9.89
CA PRO A 123 10.17 6.48 -11.11
C PRO A 123 9.57 5.40 -12.02
N TRP A 124 8.31 5.56 -12.42
CA TRP A 124 7.60 4.61 -13.29
C TRP A 124 8.35 4.36 -14.60
N VAL A 125 8.35 3.11 -15.04
CA VAL A 125 8.77 2.78 -16.42
C VAL A 125 7.90 3.52 -17.43
N THR A 126 8.46 3.86 -18.59
CA THR A 126 7.78 4.64 -19.64
C THR A 126 6.36 4.15 -19.95
N PRO A 127 6.10 2.82 -20.10
CA PRO A 127 4.74 2.36 -20.36
C PRO A 127 3.73 2.75 -19.27
N ILE A 128 4.08 2.64 -17.99
CA ILE A 128 3.19 3.05 -16.89
C ILE A 128 3.09 4.57 -16.82
N GLY A 129 4.22 5.28 -16.99
CA GLY A 129 4.26 6.73 -17.00
C GLY A 129 3.37 7.35 -18.08
N ASP A 130 3.39 6.79 -19.28
CA ASP A 130 2.56 7.24 -20.41
C ASP A 130 1.06 7.03 -20.12
N GLN A 131 0.67 5.88 -19.56
CA GLN A 131 -0.72 5.65 -19.17
C GLN A 131 -1.15 6.56 -18.01
N LEU A 132 -0.26 6.85 -17.07
CA LEU A 132 -0.54 7.70 -15.91
C LEU A 132 -0.85 9.15 -16.33
N GLN A 133 -0.24 9.65 -17.40
CA GLN A 133 -0.56 10.97 -17.97
C GLN A 133 -1.99 11.05 -18.49
N VAL A 134 -2.54 9.94 -18.99
CA VAL A 134 -3.92 9.87 -19.47
C VAL A 134 -4.88 9.73 -18.28
N GLY A 135 -4.52 8.92 -17.30
CA GLY A 135 -5.21 8.80 -16.02
C GLY A 135 -5.12 7.41 -15.41
N ILE A 136 -5.56 7.29 -14.16
CA ILE A 136 -5.48 6.05 -13.39
C ILE A 136 -6.25 4.89 -14.04
N SER A 137 -7.38 5.16 -14.72
CA SER A 137 -8.13 4.13 -15.42
C SER A 137 -7.29 3.45 -16.51
N HIS A 138 -6.51 4.22 -17.27
CA HIS A 138 -5.62 3.72 -18.31
C HIS A 138 -4.49 2.87 -17.73
N VAL A 139 -3.91 3.28 -16.61
CA VAL A 139 -2.91 2.49 -15.90
C VAL A 139 -3.49 1.14 -15.50
N MET A 140 -4.69 1.12 -14.93
CA MET A 140 -5.35 -0.11 -14.49
C MET A 140 -5.73 -1.02 -15.66
N ASP A 141 -6.20 -0.47 -16.78
CA ASP A 141 -6.49 -1.25 -17.99
C ASP A 141 -5.21 -1.83 -18.59
N TYR A 142 -4.11 -1.07 -18.60
CA TYR A 142 -2.80 -1.56 -19.02
C TYR A 142 -2.31 -2.70 -18.13
N ILE A 143 -2.38 -2.56 -16.80
CA ILE A 143 -2.00 -3.61 -15.84
C ILE A 143 -2.83 -4.88 -16.02
N ARG A 144 -4.12 -4.75 -16.35
CA ARG A 144 -5.01 -5.89 -16.62
C ARG A 144 -4.79 -6.54 -17.98
N SER A 145 -4.08 -5.88 -18.89
CA SER A 145 -3.83 -6.40 -20.24
C SER A 145 -2.86 -7.59 -20.23
N GLU A 146 -2.98 -8.44 -21.26
CA GLU A 146 -2.02 -9.52 -21.50
C GLU A 146 -0.61 -9.00 -21.82
N THR A 147 -0.47 -7.75 -22.27
CA THR A 147 0.83 -7.15 -22.60
C THR A 147 1.65 -6.80 -21.36
N TYR A 148 1.00 -6.63 -20.21
CA TYR A 148 1.65 -6.34 -18.94
C TYR A 148 2.05 -7.59 -18.15
N ARG A 149 1.36 -8.71 -18.39
CA ARG A 149 1.60 -10.00 -17.73
C ARG A 149 2.74 -10.76 -18.38
#